data_AF-A0A328UJV5-F1
#
_entry.id   AF-A0A328UJV5-F1
#
_cell.length_a   1.000
_cell.length_b   1.000
_cell.length_c   1.000
_cell.angle_alpha   90.00
_cell.angle_beta   90.00
_cell.angle_gamma   90.00
#
_symmetry.space_group_name_H-M   'P 1'
#
loop_
_entity.id
_entity.type
_entity.pdbx_description
1 polymer ?
#
loop_
_entity_poly.entity_id
_entity_poly.type
_entity_poly.pdbx_seq_one_letter_code
_entity_poly.pdbx_strand_id
1 'polypeptide(L)'
;MFSCVGLSERPDTICGKISEGRVAVIIDGTPNVLVVPHLFIENFQSFDDYANRPYYATFTRLIKYLAFFLAIFLPGFYVSVTTFHPELILEPLLIKIAQSETTTPFPIMLEALVIHIIYEIMREAGLRAPKSLSHAVSIVGALVIGEAAVNSGLVGPRR
;
A
#
# COMPACT_ATOMS: atom_id res chain seq x y z
N MET A 1 11.22 -2.11 -0.76
CA MET A 1 12.37 -1.62 -1.54
C MET A 1 12.50 -2.53 -2.76
N PHE A 2 12.49 -1.98 -3.97
CA PHE A 2 12.47 -2.81 -5.19
C PHE A 2 13.88 -3.35 -5.48
N SER A 3 14.00 -4.67 -5.57
CA SER A 3 15.27 -5.34 -5.84
C SER A 3 15.36 -5.68 -7.33
N CYS A 4 16.56 -5.60 -7.91
CA CYS A 4 16.84 -6.14 -9.24
C CYS A 4 17.01 -7.67 -9.24
N VAL A 5 16.82 -8.30 -8.07
CA VAL A 5 16.90 -9.74 -7.85
C VAL A 5 15.59 -10.22 -7.22
N GLY A 6 14.94 -11.18 -7.89
CA GLY A 6 13.74 -11.84 -7.40
C GLY A 6 14.09 -13.08 -6.57
N LEU A 7 13.28 -13.40 -5.58
CA LEU A 7 13.42 -14.59 -4.73
C LEU A 7 12.19 -15.48 -4.91
N SER A 8 12.39 -16.77 -5.16
CA SER A 8 11.31 -17.76 -5.18
C SER A 8 11.76 -19.05 -4.53
N GLU A 9 10.93 -19.57 -3.63
CA GLU A 9 11.04 -20.94 -3.08
C GLU A 9 10.40 -21.98 -4.01
N ARG A 10 9.52 -21.54 -4.92
CA ARG A 10 8.74 -22.44 -5.76
C ARG A 10 9.42 -22.71 -7.11
N PRO A 11 9.62 -23.98 -7.51
CA PRO A 11 10.31 -24.36 -8.74
C PRO A 11 9.53 -24.02 -10.03
N ASP A 12 8.21 -24.09 -9.98
CA ASP A 12 7.30 -23.73 -11.08
C ASP A 12 7.49 -22.28 -11.56
N THR A 13 7.61 -21.35 -10.60
CA THR A 13 7.84 -19.92 -10.84
C THR A 13 9.17 -19.71 -11.55
N ILE A 14 10.20 -20.44 -11.13
CA ILE A 14 11.56 -20.34 -11.67
C ILE A 14 11.59 -20.87 -13.11
N CYS A 15 10.95 -22.00 -13.39
CA CYS A 15 10.86 -22.56 -14.74
C CYS A 15 10.16 -21.59 -15.70
N GLY A 16 9.04 -20.97 -15.27
CA GLY A 16 8.38 -19.93 -16.06
C GLY A 16 9.29 -18.72 -16.30
N LYS A 17 10.03 -18.29 -15.28
CA LYS A 17 10.97 -17.18 -15.37
C LYS A 17 12.14 -17.47 -16.32
N ILE A 18 12.70 -18.66 -16.27
CA ILE A 18 13.75 -19.11 -17.21
C ILE A 18 13.21 -19.17 -18.65
N SER A 19 11.97 -19.63 -18.83
CA SER A 19 11.34 -19.72 -20.15
C SER A 19 11.13 -18.34 -20.81
N GLU A 20 10.99 -17.29 -20.00
CA GLU A 20 10.93 -15.90 -20.46
C GLU A 20 12.32 -15.26 -20.61
N GLY A 21 13.41 -16.03 -20.47
CA GLY A 21 14.78 -15.58 -20.70
C GLY A 21 15.49 -15.00 -19.47
N ARG A 22 14.96 -15.18 -18.25
CA ARG A 22 15.68 -14.80 -17.02
C ARG A 22 16.70 -15.86 -16.61
N VAL A 23 17.73 -15.45 -15.88
CA VAL A 23 18.76 -16.31 -15.29
C VAL A 23 18.37 -16.65 -13.85
N ALA A 24 18.43 -17.94 -13.51
CA ALA A 24 18.24 -18.42 -12.14
C ALA A 24 19.60 -18.78 -11.51
N VAL A 25 19.83 -18.32 -10.29
CA VAL A 25 21.04 -18.62 -9.49
C VAL A 25 20.62 -19.39 -8.25
N ILE A 26 21.09 -20.62 -8.15
CA ILE A 26 20.86 -21.51 -7.01
C ILE A 26 22.11 -21.45 -6.13
N ILE A 27 21.94 -21.14 -4.85
CA ILE A 27 23.01 -21.08 -3.87
C ILE A 27 22.84 -22.24 -2.90
N ASP A 28 23.92 -23.01 -2.71
CA ASP A 28 23.93 -24.09 -1.74
C ASP A 28 23.72 -23.56 -0.30
N GLY A 29 22.86 -24.22 0.47
CA GLY A 29 22.50 -23.82 1.83
C GLY A 29 21.34 -22.82 1.96
N THR A 30 20.78 -22.29 0.85
CA THR A 30 19.58 -21.44 0.91
C THR A 30 18.37 -22.12 0.26
N PRO A 31 17.17 -22.13 0.89
CA PRO A 31 15.98 -22.75 0.31
C PRO A 31 15.31 -21.92 -0.81
N ASN A 32 15.91 -20.79 -1.19
CA ASN A 32 15.36 -19.87 -2.19
C ASN A 32 16.28 -19.80 -3.41
N VAL A 33 15.69 -19.67 -4.59
CA VAL A 33 16.43 -19.43 -5.84
C VAL A 33 16.30 -17.96 -6.21
N LEU A 34 17.42 -17.38 -6.64
CA LEU A 34 17.50 -15.99 -7.09
C LEU A 34 17.21 -15.94 -8.58
N VAL A 35 16.41 -14.96 -9.03
CA VAL A 35 16.10 -14.73 -10.45
C VAL A 35 16.56 -13.33 -10.87
N VAL A 36 17.33 -13.25 -11.95
CA VAL A 36 17.94 -12.01 -12.46
C VAL A 36 17.87 -11.97 -14.00
N PRO A 37 17.60 -10.83 -14.64
CA PRO A 37 17.20 -9.56 -14.04
C PRO A 37 15.74 -9.59 -13.56
N HIS A 38 15.50 -9.05 -12.37
CA HIS A 38 14.14 -8.81 -11.88
C HIS A 38 13.72 -7.38 -12.22
N LEU A 39 12.69 -7.24 -13.04
CA LEU A 39 12.18 -5.95 -13.49
C LEU A 39 11.18 -5.40 -12.47
N PHE A 40 11.11 -4.06 -12.35
CA PHE A 40 10.14 -3.38 -11.48
C PHE A 40 8.71 -3.89 -11.70
N ILE A 41 8.33 -4.10 -12.97
CA ILE A 41 7.00 -4.54 -13.38
C ILE A 41 6.61 -5.91 -12.82
N GLU A 42 7.59 -6.75 -12.50
CA GLU A 42 7.37 -8.09 -11.97
C GLU A 42 6.96 -8.08 -10.49
N ASN A 43 7.20 -6.99 -9.75
CA ASN A 43 6.70 -6.83 -8.38
C ASN A 43 5.16 -6.79 -8.31
N PHE A 44 4.52 -6.46 -9.42
CA PHE A 44 3.05 -6.43 -9.53
C PHE A 44 2.47 -7.75 -10.05
N GLN A 45 3.31 -8.71 -10.41
CA GLN A 45 2.89 -10.04 -10.87
C GLN A 45 2.87 -11.01 -9.70
N SER A 46 1.76 -11.74 -9.54
CA SER A 46 1.70 -12.90 -8.64
C SER A 46 1.98 -14.18 -9.44
N PHE A 47 2.47 -15.22 -8.76
CA PHE A 47 2.59 -16.55 -9.38
C PHE A 47 1.23 -17.09 -9.84
N ASP A 48 0.17 -16.84 -9.08
CA ASP A 48 -1.20 -17.23 -9.46
C ASP A 48 -1.66 -16.58 -10.79
N ASP A 49 -1.02 -15.49 -11.21
CA ASP A 49 -1.33 -14.84 -12.49
C ASP A 49 -0.86 -15.72 -13.68
N TYR A 50 0.09 -16.64 -13.48
CA TYR A 50 0.54 -17.60 -14.51
C TYR A 50 -0.34 -18.85 -14.58
N ALA A 51 -1.00 -19.21 -13.48
CA ALA A 51 -1.94 -20.34 -13.42
C ALA A 51 -3.33 -19.98 -13.96
N ASN A 52 -3.67 -18.69 -13.97
CA ASN A 52 -4.97 -18.19 -14.39
C ASN A 52 -5.00 -17.77 -15.86
N ARG A 53 -6.21 -17.65 -16.41
CA ARG A 53 -6.40 -17.14 -17.78
C ARG A 53 -5.84 -15.72 -17.91
N PRO A 54 -5.22 -15.38 -19.06
CA PRO A 54 -4.53 -14.10 -19.25
C PRO A 54 -5.42 -12.87 -19.03
N TYR A 55 -6.73 -12.97 -19.30
CA TYR A 55 -7.69 -11.90 -19.06
C TYR A 55 -7.83 -11.54 -17.57
N TYR A 56 -7.86 -12.53 -16.68
CA TYR A 56 -8.00 -12.31 -15.24
C TYR A 56 -6.69 -11.76 -14.64
N ALA A 57 -5.57 -12.34 -15.05
CA ALA A 57 -4.24 -11.86 -14.66
C ALA A 57 -4.01 -10.39 -15.03
N THR A 58 -4.41 -9.99 -16.25
CA THR A 58 -4.26 -8.60 -16.72
C THR A 58 -5.14 -7.63 -15.94
N PHE A 59 -6.37 -8.03 -15.62
CA PHE A 59 -7.29 -7.24 -14.80
C PHE A 59 -6.74 -6.99 -13.39
N THR A 60 -6.29 -8.05 -12.71
CA THR A 60 -5.66 -7.95 -11.39
C THR A 60 -4.42 -7.07 -11.41
N ARG A 61 -3.60 -7.17 -12.47
CA ARG A 61 -2.41 -6.33 -12.65
C ARG A 61 -2.78 -4.84 -12.79
N LEU A 62 -3.85 -4.53 -13.53
CA LEU A 62 -4.33 -3.16 -13.70
C LEU A 62 -4.82 -2.56 -12.37
N ILE A 63 -5.54 -3.35 -11.57
CA ILE A 63 -5.95 -2.95 -10.21
C ILE A 63 -4.74 -2.65 -9.34
N LYS A 64 -3.70 -3.50 -9.37
CA LYS A 64 -2.49 -3.28 -8.57
C LYS A 64 -1.75 -2.00 -8.98
N TYR A 65 -1.68 -1.67 -10.27
CA TYR A 65 -1.10 -0.40 -10.71
C TYR A 65 -1.92 0.81 -10.25
N LEU A 66 -3.25 0.76 -10.41
CA LEU A 66 -4.12 1.84 -9.93
C LEU A 66 -4.00 2.02 -8.41
N ALA A 67 -4.01 0.92 -7.65
CA ALA A 67 -3.84 0.95 -6.21
C ALA A 67 -2.50 1.56 -5.78
N PHE A 68 -1.41 1.23 -6.50
CA PHE A 68 -0.09 1.82 -6.25
C PHE A 68 -0.07 3.33 -6.48
N PHE A 69 -0.64 3.80 -7.59
CA PHE A 69 -0.72 5.23 -7.87
C PHE A 69 -1.60 5.96 -6.85
N LEU A 70 -2.77 5.41 -6.52
CA LEU A 70 -3.65 5.97 -5.51
C LEU A 70 -2.97 6.02 -4.15
N ALA A 71 -2.32 4.96 -3.71
CA ALA A 71 -1.66 4.93 -2.40
C ALA A 71 -0.60 6.04 -2.23
N ILE A 72 0.12 6.39 -3.31
CA ILE A 72 1.16 7.43 -3.28
C ILE A 72 0.57 8.83 -3.45
N PHE A 73 -0.36 9.01 -4.38
CA PHE A 73 -0.88 10.35 -4.72
C PHE A 73 -2.04 10.80 -3.84
N LEU A 74 -2.87 9.90 -3.31
CA LEU A 74 -4.09 10.25 -2.57
C LEU A 74 -3.83 11.10 -1.32
N PRO A 75 -2.82 10.82 -0.46
CA PRO A 75 -2.56 11.66 0.71
C PRO A 75 -2.14 13.09 0.33
N GLY A 76 -1.28 13.23 -0.68
CA GLY A 76 -0.84 14.53 -1.18
C GLY A 76 -1.97 15.30 -1.88
N PHE A 77 -2.79 14.60 -2.65
CA PHE A 77 -3.97 15.17 -3.29
C PHE A 77 -4.99 15.67 -2.27
N TYR A 78 -5.23 14.91 -1.20
CA TYR A 78 -6.11 15.32 -0.10
C TYR A 78 -5.65 16.65 0.51
N VAL A 79 -4.38 16.75 0.92
CA VAL A 79 -3.83 17.99 1.49
C VAL A 79 -3.90 19.15 0.49
N SER A 80 -3.57 18.89 -0.79
CA SER A 80 -3.60 19.93 -1.82
C SER A 80 -5.00 20.52 -2.03
N VAL A 81 -6.03 19.67 -2.10
CA VAL A 81 -7.41 20.12 -2.34
C VAL A 81 -7.93 20.88 -1.12
N THR A 82 -7.70 20.38 0.09
CA THR A 82 -8.20 21.03 1.31
C THR A 82 -7.53 22.37 1.59
N THR A 83 -6.26 22.55 1.22
CA THR A 83 -5.50 23.77 1.53
C THR A 83 -5.54 24.80 0.41
N PHE A 84 -5.49 24.40 -0.87
CA PHE A 84 -5.37 25.34 -1.99
C PHE A 84 -6.65 25.50 -2.82
N HIS A 85 -7.51 24.47 -2.87
CA HIS A 85 -8.71 24.48 -3.71
C HIS A 85 -9.95 23.97 -2.96
N PRO A 86 -10.36 24.63 -1.87
CA PRO A 86 -11.49 24.18 -1.06
C PRO A 86 -12.81 24.21 -1.84
N GLU A 87 -12.91 25.04 -2.89
CA GLU A 87 -14.07 25.15 -3.80
C GLU A 87 -14.40 23.84 -4.56
N LEU A 88 -13.44 22.91 -4.66
CA LEU A 88 -13.67 21.58 -5.25
C LEU A 88 -14.46 20.65 -4.32
N ILE A 89 -14.57 21.00 -3.03
CA ILE A 89 -15.28 20.23 -2.01
C ILE A 89 -16.70 20.75 -1.88
N LEU A 90 -17.67 19.85 -1.76
CA LEU A 90 -19.07 20.20 -1.52
C LEU A 90 -19.21 21.01 -0.21
N GLU A 91 -19.92 22.14 -0.24
CA GLU A 91 -20.05 23.06 0.92
C GLU A 91 -20.33 22.39 2.28
N PRO A 92 -21.29 21.45 2.43
CA PRO A 92 -21.52 20.73 3.69
C PRO A 92 -20.29 19.98 4.23
N LEU A 93 -19.41 19.46 3.37
CA LEU A 93 -18.17 18.81 3.80
C LEU A 93 -17.12 19.84 4.23
N LEU A 94 -17.06 20.98 3.54
CA LEU A 94 -16.13 22.07 3.85
C LEU A 94 -16.41 22.66 5.23
N ILE A 95 -17.69 22.88 5.57
CA ILE A 95 -18.09 23.37 6.90
C ILE A 95 -17.65 22.40 8.00
N LYS A 96 -17.78 21.08 7.78
CA LYS A 96 -17.31 20.06 8.72
C LYS A 96 -15.79 20.08 8.88
N ILE A 97 -15.04 20.27 7.80
CA ILE A 97 -13.57 20.38 7.84
C ILE A 97 -13.16 21.63 8.62
N ALA A 98 -13.78 22.78 8.35
CA ALA A 98 -13.50 24.03 9.04
C ALA A 98 -13.81 23.97 10.55
N GLN A 99 -14.93 23.34 10.94
CA GLN A 99 -15.25 23.09 12.35
C GLN A 99 -14.20 22.19 13.01
N SER A 100 -13.71 21.18 12.29
CA SER A 100 -12.71 20.26 12.82
C SER A 100 -11.35 20.92 13.07
N GLU A 101 -10.94 21.88 12.23
CA GLU A 101 -9.70 22.64 12.43
C GLU A 101 -9.74 23.47 13.73
N THR A 102 -10.91 23.93 14.16
CA THR A 102 -11.03 24.66 15.44
C THR A 102 -10.88 23.74 16.67
N THR A 103 -11.07 22.43 16.48
CA THR A 103 -11.03 21.43 17.58
C THR A 103 -9.72 20.64 17.62
N THR A 104 -8.93 20.68 16.54
CA THR A 104 -7.67 19.95 16.41
C THR A 104 -6.48 20.91 16.51
N PRO A 105 -5.40 20.54 17.21
CA PRO A 105 -4.27 21.44 17.44
C PRO A 105 -3.29 21.53 16.26
N PHE A 106 -3.49 20.72 15.21
CA PHE A 106 -2.53 20.56 14.12
C PHE A 106 -3.11 21.02 12.78
N PRO A 107 -2.30 21.62 11.89
CA PRO A 107 -2.72 21.91 10.53
C PRO A 107 -2.90 20.60 9.74
N ILE A 108 -3.80 20.61 8.75
CA ILE A 108 -4.17 19.44 7.93
C ILE A 108 -2.94 18.71 7.34
N MET A 109 -1.92 19.46 6.92
CA MET A 109 -0.68 18.87 6.40
C MET A 109 0.05 18.01 7.45
N LEU A 110 0.15 18.49 8.69
CA LEU A 110 0.82 17.76 9.76
C LEU A 110 -0.01 16.57 10.21
N GLU A 111 -1.34 16.73 10.31
CA GLU A 111 -2.28 15.64 10.59
C GLU A 111 -2.13 14.50 9.58
N ALA A 112 -2.16 14.81 8.28
CA ALA A 112 -1.99 13.83 7.21
C ALA A 112 -0.62 13.12 7.28
N LEU A 113 0.45 13.85 7.60
CA LEU A 113 1.79 13.28 7.74
C LEU A 113 1.86 12.32 8.94
N VAL A 114 1.31 12.71 10.09
CA VAL A 114 1.25 11.88 11.31
C VAL A 114 0.45 10.58 11.06
N ILE A 115 -0.70 10.66 10.40
CA ILE A 115 -1.46 9.46 10.03
C ILE A 115 -0.68 8.60 9.05
N HIS A 116 0.00 9.20 8.07
CA HIS A 116 0.78 8.47 7.07
C HIS A 116 1.98 7.73 7.69
N ILE A 117 2.68 8.33 8.66
CA ILE A 117 3.77 7.66 9.38
C ILE A 117 3.25 6.54 10.27
N ILE A 118 2.13 6.74 10.96
CA ILE A 118 1.50 5.68 11.75
C ILE A 118 1.08 4.51 10.85
N TYR A 119 0.52 4.80 9.68
CA TYR A 119 0.20 3.79 8.67
C TYR A 119 1.45 3.02 8.20
N GLU A 120 2.57 3.71 7.98
CA GLU A 120 3.82 3.07 7.57
C GLU A 120 4.37 2.12 8.66
N ILE A 121 4.30 2.54 9.93
CA ILE A 121 4.67 1.70 11.08
C ILE A 121 3.78 0.45 11.14
N MET A 122 2.46 0.63 10.98
CA MET A 122 1.52 -0.49 10.95
C MET A 122 1.81 -1.45 9.81
N ARG A 123 2.10 -0.93 8.62
CA ARG A 123 2.42 -1.75 7.45
C ARG A 123 3.69 -2.57 7.69
N GLU A 124 4.73 -1.97 8.25
CA GLU A 124 5.97 -2.66 8.59
C GLU A 124 5.74 -3.76 9.64
N ALA A 125 4.91 -3.49 10.66
CA ALA A 125 4.50 -4.50 11.64
C ALA A 125 3.72 -5.65 10.98
N GLY A 126 2.81 -5.33 10.06
CA GLY A 126 2.00 -6.30 9.31
C GLY A 126 2.81 -7.17 8.35
N LEU A 127 3.89 -6.65 7.75
CA LEU A 127 4.81 -7.40 6.89
C LEU A 127 5.68 -8.40 7.68
N ARG A 128 5.95 -8.11 8.95
CA ARG A 128 6.72 -8.98 9.85
C ARG A 128 5.86 -10.03 10.55
N ALA A 129 4.53 -9.86 10.52
CA ALA A 129 3.59 -10.83 11.06
C ALA A 129 3.42 -12.06 10.12
N PRO A 130 3.02 -13.23 10.65
CA PRO A 130 2.70 -14.39 9.82
C PRO A 130 1.65 -14.06 8.75
N LYS A 131 1.76 -14.64 7.55
CA LYS A 131 0.88 -14.34 6.39
C LYS A 131 -0.62 -14.42 6.74
N SER A 132 -1.03 -15.34 7.62
CA SER A 132 -2.42 -15.47 8.08
C SER A 132 -2.89 -14.34 9.01
N LEU A 133 -1.98 -13.75 9.78
CA LEU A 133 -2.27 -12.66 10.72
C LEU A 133 -2.15 -11.28 10.05
N SER A 134 -1.38 -11.15 8.97
CA SER A 134 -1.11 -9.88 8.29
C SER A 134 -2.41 -9.16 7.86
N HIS A 135 -3.40 -9.90 7.34
CA HIS A 135 -4.70 -9.35 6.97
C HIS A 135 -5.48 -8.83 8.19
N ALA A 136 -5.50 -9.57 9.29
CA ALA A 136 -6.17 -9.16 10.52
C ALA A 136 -5.52 -7.91 11.11
N VAL A 137 -4.19 -7.85 11.15
CA VAL A 137 -3.42 -6.69 11.62
C VAL A 137 -3.73 -5.44 10.78
N SER A 138 -3.88 -5.58 9.46
CA SER A 138 -4.23 -4.45 8.59
C SER A 138 -5.64 -3.90 8.85
N ILE A 139 -6.63 -4.77 9.07
CA ILE A 139 -8.02 -4.34 9.29
C ILE A 139 -8.19 -3.73 10.69
N VAL A 140 -7.73 -4.45 11.71
CA VAL A 140 -7.80 -3.99 13.11
C VAL A 140 -6.97 -2.73 13.28
N GLY A 141 -5.81 -2.67 12.64
CA GLY A 141 -4.94 -1.50 12.65
C GLY A 141 -5.61 -0.25 12.11
N ALA A 142 -6.19 -0.33 10.91
CA ALA A 142 -6.86 0.81 10.29
C ALA A 142 -8.06 1.29 11.14
N LEU A 143 -8.85 0.38 11.68
CA LEU A 143 -10.04 0.72 12.48
C LEU A 143 -9.67 1.29 13.85
N VAL A 144 -8.82 0.60 14.61
CA VAL A 144 -8.45 1.00 15.97
C VAL A 144 -7.67 2.30 15.96
N ILE A 145 -6.74 2.49 15.02
CA ILE A 145 -6.01 3.75 14.92
C ILE A 145 -6.91 4.87 14.42
N GLY A 146 -7.81 4.59 13.47
CA GLY A 146 -8.78 5.57 13.01
C GLY A 146 -9.68 6.07 14.14
N GLU A 147 -10.24 5.15 14.93
CA GLU A 147 -11.05 5.50 16.10
C GLU A 147 -10.23 6.19 17.19
N ALA A 148 -9.03 5.69 17.49
CA ALA A 148 -8.17 6.30 18.51
C ALA A 148 -7.76 7.72 18.13
N ALA A 149 -7.40 7.96 16.86
CA ALA A 149 -6.99 9.28 16.38
C ALA A 149 -8.13 10.31 16.42
N VAL A 150 -9.36 9.87 16.12
CA VAL A 150 -10.57 10.70 16.22
C VAL A 150 -10.92 10.97 17.69
N ASN A 151 -10.90 9.95 18.54
CA ASN A 151 -11.24 10.07 19.96
C ASN A 151 -10.20 10.88 20.75
N SER A 152 -8.93 10.84 20.37
CA SER A 152 -7.86 11.60 21.01
C SER A 152 -7.79 13.07 20.55
N GLY A 153 -8.65 13.49 19.62
CA GLY A 153 -8.64 14.84 19.04
C GLY A 153 -7.40 15.15 18.18
N LEU A 154 -6.68 14.11 17.73
CA LEU A 154 -5.55 14.27 16.80
C LEU A 154 -6.06 14.48 15.36
N VAL A 155 -7.24 13.96 15.08
CA VAL A 155 -7.90 13.97 13.77
C VAL A 155 -9.34 14.45 13.96
N GLY A 156 -9.79 15.33 13.06
CA GLY A 156 -11.10 15.95 13.15
C GLY A 156 -12.25 14.93 13.23
N PRO A 157 -13.12 14.97 14.27
CA PRO A 157 -14.28 14.11 14.34
C PRO A 157 -15.30 14.51 13.27
N ARG A 158 -15.48 13.64 12.27
CA ARG A 158 -16.51 13.79 11.24
C ARG A 158 -17.80 13.11 11.71
N ARG A 159 -18.54 13.74 12.63
CA ARG A 159 -19.96 13.42 12.88
C ARG A 159 -20.86 14.41 12.15
#